data_AF-A0A7S1A8R8-F1
#
_entry.id   AF-A0A7S1A8R8-F1
#
_cell.length_a   1.000
_cell.length_b   1.000
_cell.length_c   1.000
_cell.angle_alpha   90.00
_cell.angle_beta   90.00
_cell.angle_gamma   90.00
#
_symmetry.space_group_name_H-M   'P 1'
#
loop_
_entity.id
_entity.type
_entity.pdbx_description
1 polymer ?
#
loop_
_entity_poly.entity_id
_entity_poly.type
_entity_poly.pdbx_seq_one_letter_code
_entity_poly.pdbx_strand_id
1 'polypeptide(L)'
;WTMAEFSSTFDRCVDDNFFEKASGHFLAFEHNFSTDWVCENVPVELCYAAGNALLRYQCPVTCGCRDPRSAQYLNGPTFGCPWKACASSDEHNEALEMISCTVANSAEMEVDANWVTLIDNMLRVGEDLGVDWSEEHAGFTAEGCAFILRSESNLCTGSGEFLSFSRWCPVECGCRAPHPARAVDFNPSLCPPG
;
A
#
# COMPACT_ATOMS: atom_id res chain seq x y z
N TRP A 1 -23.48 17.60 5.12
CA TRP A 1 -22.25 17.52 4.32
C TRP A 1 -22.48 18.22 3.00
N THR A 2 -21.72 19.29 2.75
CA THR A 2 -21.59 19.86 1.41
C THR A 2 -20.62 19.03 0.59
N MET A 3 -20.72 19.06 -0.74
CA MET A 3 -19.73 18.40 -1.60
C MET A 3 -18.29 18.93 -1.38
N ALA A 4 -18.16 20.18 -0.94
CA ALA A 4 -16.86 20.79 -0.64
C ALA A 4 -16.20 20.19 0.62
N GLU A 5 -16.96 19.97 1.70
CA GLU A 5 -16.46 19.29 2.91
C GLU A 5 -16.11 17.84 2.65
N PHE A 6 -16.86 17.19 1.77
CA PHE A 6 -16.55 15.84 1.30
C PHE A 6 -15.21 15.85 0.56
N SER A 7 -15.05 16.73 -0.44
CA SER A 7 -13.82 16.86 -1.23
C SER A 7 -12.59 17.16 -0.38
N SER A 8 -12.65 18.13 0.54
CA SER A 8 -11.48 18.52 1.36
C SER A 8 -10.99 17.41 2.29
N THR A 9 -11.83 16.43 2.55
CA THR A 9 -11.46 15.25 3.33
C THR A 9 -10.58 14.29 2.50
N PHE A 10 -10.70 14.27 1.16
CA PHE A 10 -9.86 13.44 0.28
C PHE A 10 -8.43 13.96 0.12
N ASP A 11 -8.19 15.22 0.49
CA ASP A 11 -6.90 15.87 0.27
C ASP A 11 -5.96 15.74 1.48
N ARG A 12 -6.30 14.92 2.48
CA ARG A 12 -5.51 14.77 3.70
C ARG A 12 -5.13 13.31 3.95
N CYS A 13 -3.89 13.07 4.34
CA CYS A 13 -3.41 11.76 4.80
C CYS A 13 -3.23 11.77 6.31
N VAL A 14 -4.34 11.86 7.02
CA VAL A 14 -4.37 11.83 8.49
C VAL A 14 -5.51 10.93 8.92
N ASP A 15 -5.29 10.15 9.98
CA ASP A 15 -6.37 9.45 10.65
C ASP A 15 -7.32 10.48 11.25
N ASP A 16 -8.61 10.34 10.95
CA ASP A 16 -9.61 11.30 11.42
C ASP A 16 -10.51 10.66 12.46
N ASN A 17 -10.82 11.41 13.51
CA ASN A 17 -11.71 10.99 14.58
C ASN A 17 -13.17 11.32 14.21
N PHE A 18 -13.64 10.80 13.06
CA PHE A 18 -14.97 11.09 12.55
C PHE A 18 -16.10 10.28 13.21
N PHE A 19 -15.95 9.83 14.46
CA PHE A 19 -17.09 9.23 15.18
C PHE A 19 -18.31 10.15 15.16
N GLU A 20 -18.11 11.46 15.23
CA GLU A 20 -19.18 12.47 15.17
C GLU A 20 -19.87 12.59 13.79
N LYS A 21 -19.40 11.89 12.77
CA LYS A 21 -19.99 11.88 11.42
C LYS A 21 -20.66 10.54 11.12
N ALA A 22 -21.60 10.59 10.17
CA ALA A 22 -22.34 9.41 9.72
C ALA A 22 -21.44 8.26 9.24
N SER A 23 -20.29 8.55 8.63
CA SER A 23 -19.32 7.53 8.20
C SER A 23 -18.71 6.77 9.39
N GLY A 24 -18.37 7.46 10.48
CA GLY A 24 -17.82 6.84 11.68
C GLY A 24 -18.83 5.93 12.37
N HIS A 25 -20.10 6.34 12.44
CA HIS A 25 -21.19 5.49 12.93
C HIS A 25 -21.45 4.27 12.04
N PHE A 26 -21.39 4.44 10.72
CA PHE A 26 -21.56 3.32 9.78
C PHE A 26 -20.45 2.28 9.96
N LEU A 27 -19.19 2.71 10.01
CA LEU A 27 -18.05 1.81 10.26
C LEU A 27 -18.14 1.12 11.62
N ALA A 28 -18.57 1.85 12.66
CA ALA A 28 -18.79 1.27 13.98
C ALA A 28 -19.85 0.16 13.97
N PHE A 29 -20.96 0.38 13.26
CA PHE A 29 -22.01 -0.62 13.10
C PHE A 29 -21.52 -1.84 12.30
N GLU A 30 -20.90 -1.59 11.14
CA GLU A 30 -20.47 -2.64 10.20
C GLU A 30 -19.43 -3.58 10.82
N HIS A 31 -18.47 -3.01 11.57
CA HIS A 31 -17.38 -3.77 12.18
C HIS A 31 -17.53 -3.99 13.68
N ASN A 32 -18.69 -3.64 14.25
CA ASN A 32 -18.99 -3.76 15.67
C ASN A 32 -17.93 -3.08 16.56
N PHE A 33 -17.48 -1.88 16.17
CA PHE A 33 -16.59 -1.07 17.01
C PHE A 33 -17.36 -0.42 18.16
N SER A 34 -16.63 -0.02 19.21
CA SER A 34 -17.21 0.74 20.31
C SER A 34 -17.67 2.13 19.83
N THR A 35 -18.54 2.78 20.62
CA THR A 35 -19.01 4.15 20.31
C THR A 35 -17.95 5.23 20.52
N ASP A 36 -16.75 4.86 20.97
CA ASP A 36 -15.61 5.74 21.19
C ASP A 36 -14.37 5.25 20.43
N TRP A 37 -14.60 4.48 19.36
CA TRP A 37 -13.51 3.96 18.54
C TRP A 37 -12.73 5.10 17.88
N VAL A 38 -11.42 4.87 17.76
CA VAL A 38 -10.46 5.72 17.06
C VAL A 38 -9.65 4.84 16.13
N CYS A 39 -9.02 5.42 15.12
CA CYS A 39 -8.28 4.68 14.11
C CYS A 39 -7.22 3.76 14.72
N GLU A 40 -6.53 4.20 15.77
CA GLU A 40 -5.47 3.43 16.44
C GLU A 40 -5.96 2.10 17.05
N ASN A 41 -7.26 1.97 17.31
CA ASN A 41 -7.88 0.75 17.85
C ASN A 41 -8.43 -0.18 16.76
N VAL A 42 -8.35 0.22 15.49
CA VAL A 42 -8.83 -0.59 14.36
C VAL A 42 -7.85 -1.75 14.14
N PRO A 43 -8.31 -3.02 14.14
CA PRO A 43 -7.49 -4.13 13.72
C PRO A 43 -7.02 -3.94 12.27
N VAL A 44 -5.70 -3.90 12.04
CA VAL A 44 -5.11 -3.62 10.72
C VAL A 44 -5.61 -4.59 9.63
N GLU A 45 -5.95 -5.83 10.01
CA GLU A 45 -6.51 -6.84 9.11
C GLU A 45 -7.85 -6.45 8.45
N LEU A 46 -8.57 -5.49 9.05
CA LEU A 46 -9.77 -4.91 8.43
C LEU A 46 -9.41 -3.95 7.30
N CYS A 47 -8.26 -3.28 7.34
CA CYS A 47 -7.80 -2.43 6.25
C CYS A 47 -7.56 -3.25 4.97
N TYR A 48 -7.29 -4.54 5.09
CA TYR A 48 -6.90 -5.41 3.98
C TYR A 48 -8.05 -5.90 3.10
N ALA A 49 -9.29 -5.91 3.60
CA ALA A 49 -10.45 -6.38 2.84
C ALA A 49 -10.80 -5.41 1.71
N ALA A 50 -11.12 -5.89 0.51
CA ALA A 50 -11.41 -5.00 -0.63
C ALA A 50 -12.57 -4.04 -0.34
N GLY A 51 -13.61 -4.53 0.33
CA GLY A 51 -14.82 -3.78 0.71
C GLY A 51 -14.61 -2.65 1.73
N ASN A 52 -13.48 -2.61 2.42
CA ASN A 52 -13.25 -1.65 3.51
C ASN A 52 -12.58 -0.33 3.05
N ALA A 53 -12.93 0.14 1.85
CA ALA A 53 -12.41 1.39 1.30
C ALA A 53 -12.73 2.60 2.19
N LEU A 54 -13.94 2.67 2.76
CA LEU A 54 -14.32 3.75 3.67
C LEU A 54 -13.46 3.76 4.95
N LEU A 55 -13.04 2.58 5.44
CA LEU A 55 -12.15 2.48 6.59
C LEU A 55 -10.76 3.02 6.25
N ARG A 56 -10.19 2.64 5.10
CA ARG A 56 -8.90 3.16 4.62
C ARG A 56 -8.94 4.67 4.38
N TYR A 57 -10.10 5.18 3.96
CA TYR A 57 -10.32 6.61 3.80
C TYR A 57 -10.36 7.36 5.14
N GLN A 58 -10.99 6.75 6.14
CA GLN A 58 -11.15 7.29 7.48
C GLN A 58 -9.84 7.25 8.27
N CYS A 59 -9.07 6.18 8.07
CA CYS A 59 -7.87 5.84 8.81
C CYS A 59 -6.70 5.53 7.87
N PRO A 60 -6.31 6.47 6.98
CA PRO A 60 -5.30 6.20 5.96
C PRO A 60 -3.91 5.95 6.52
N VAL A 61 -3.57 6.53 7.69
CA VAL A 61 -2.28 6.31 8.33
C VAL A 61 -2.26 4.95 9.02
N THR A 62 -3.28 4.63 9.82
CA THR A 62 -3.40 3.30 10.47
C THR A 62 -3.45 2.19 9.43
N CYS A 63 -4.15 2.39 8.32
CA CYS A 63 -4.21 1.42 7.22
C CYS A 63 -2.98 1.40 6.30
N GLY A 64 -1.93 2.17 6.61
CA GLY A 64 -0.65 2.11 5.91
C GLY A 64 -0.58 2.83 4.56
N CYS A 65 -1.57 3.64 4.17
CA CYS A 65 -1.57 4.38 2.90
C CYS A 65 -0.37 5.35 2.78
N ARG A 66 0.21 5.77 3.91
CA ARG A 66 1.39 6.65 3.99
C ARG A 66 2.72 5.91 3.92
N ASP A 67 2.75 4.61 4.15
CA ASP A 67 3.98 3.82 4.18
C ASP A 67 4.23 3.15 2.81
N PRO A 68 5.35 3.46 2.12
CA PRO A 68 5.70 2.84 0.84
C PRO A 68 5.96 1.33 0.91
N ARG A 69 6.20 0.77 2.11
CA ARG A 69 6.33 -0.67 2.38
C ARG A 69 5.26 -1.19 3.34
N SER A 70 4.05 -0.61 3.30
CA SER A 70 2.90 -1.21 3.99
C SER A 70 2.50 -2.56 3.37
N ALA A 71 1.78 -3.36 4.16
CA ALA A 71 1.15 -4.60 3.70
C ALA A 71 -0.16 -4.38 2.91
N GLN A 72 -0.54 -3.13 2.67
CA GLN A 72 -1.80 -2.77 2.03
C GLN A 72 -1.66 -2.87 0.50
N TYR A 73 -2.10 -3.98 -0.10
CA TYR A 73 -2.04 -4.16 -1.56
C TYR A 73 -2.92 -3.15 -2.31
N LEU A 74 -4.14 -2.91 -1.83
CA LEU A 74 -5.06 -1.90 -2.36
C LEU A 74 -4.77 -0.53 -1.74
N ASN A 75 -3.82 0.20 -2.31
CA ASN A 75 -3.34 1.48 -1.77
C ASN A 75 -3.74 2.70 -2.62
N GLY A 76 -4.66 2.52 -3.57
CA GLY A 76 -5.16 3.58 -4.44
C GLY A 76 -6.39 4.35 -3.96
N PRO A 77 -6.72 5.47 -4.64
CA PRO A 77 -7.86 6.31 -4.29
C PRO A 77 -9.20 5.62 -4.54
N THR A 78 -9.33 4.76 -5.54
CA THR A 78 -10.57 3.99 -5.76
C THR A 78 -10.84 3.02 -4.61
N PHE A 79 -9.77 2.59 -3.93
CA PHE A 79 -9.84 1.72 -2.77
C PHE A 79 -9.71 2.47 -1.44
N GLY A 80 -9.83 3.80 -1.43
CA GLY A 80 -9.96 4.60 -0.21
C GLY A 80 -8.66 5.17 0.35
N CYS A 81 -7.49 4.84 -0.20
CA CYS A 81 -6.26 5.51 0.20
C CYS A 81 -6.10 6.85 -0.54
N PRO A 82 -5.95 8.00 0.15
CA PRO A 82 -5.73 9.30 -0.49
C PRO A 82 -4.28 9.43 -0.97
N TRP A 83 -3.88 8.58 -1.94
CA TRP A 83 -2.48 8.36 -2.36
C TRP A 83 -1.74 9.66 -2.66
N LYS A 84 -2.36 10.62 -3.35
CA LYS A 84 -1.71 11.91 -3.66
C LYS A 84 -1.28 12.67 -2.39
N ALA A 85 -2.15 12.73 -1.39
CA ALA A 85 -1.86 13.41 -0.14
C ALA A 85 -0.86 12.61 0.71
N CYS A 86 -1.01 11.28 0.74
CA CYS A 86 -0.11 10.41 1.50
C CYS A 86 1.30 10.37 0.92
N ALA A 87 1.44 10.20 -0.39
CA ALA A 87 2.73 10.16 -1.07
C ALA A 87 3.46 11.51 -1.04
N SER A 88 2.75 12.62 -0.80
CA SER A 88 3.36 13.95 -0.63
C SER A 88 3.73 14.28 0.82
N SER A 89 3.46 13.40 1.79
CA SER A 89 3.76 13.68 3.20
C SER A 89 5.26 13.53 3.49
N ASP A 90 5.74 14.26 4.50
CA ASP A 90 7.14 14.19 4.91
C ASP A 90 7.51 12.77 5.36
N GLU A 91 6.65 12.11 6.14
CA GLU A 91 6.91 10.75 6.63
C GLU A 91 6.96 9.71 5.51
N HIS A 92 6.17 9.88 4.43
CA HIS A 92 6.26 9.02 3.26
C HIS A 92 7.62 9.18 2.57
N ASN A 93 8.06 10.43 2.40
CA ASN A 93 9.33 10.74 1.75
C ASN A 93 10.52 10.24 2.59
N GLU A 94 10.49 10.45 3.91
CA GLU A 94 11.50 9.91 4.84
C GLU A 94 11.53 8.37 4.78
N ALA A 95 10.37 7.71 4.80
CA ALA A 95 10.29 6.25 4.65
C ALA A 95 10.83 5.79 3.29
N LEU A 96 10.59 6.56 2.24
CA LEU A 96 11.07 6.27 0.90
C LEU A 96 12.59 6.42 0.79
N GLU A 97 13.17 7.43 1.41
CA GLU A 97 14.63 7.66 1.48
C GLU A 97 15.38 6.54 2.21
N MET A 98 14.72 5.86 3.16
CA MET A 98 15.30 4.72 3.86
C MET A 98 15.36 3.43 3.03
N ILE A 99 14.70 3.38 1.87
CA ILE A 99 14.72 2.21 1.00
C ILE A 99 16.03 2.20 0.21
N SER A 100 16.87 1.17 0.38
CA SER A 100 18.09 1.03 -0.41
C SER A 100 17.84 0.38 -1.77
N CYS A 101 18.59 0.80 -2.78
CA CYS A 101 18.62 0.17 -4.11
C CYS A 101 19.48 -1.11 -4.11
N THR A 102 19.10 -2.09 -3.31
CA THR A 102 19.81 -3.37 -3.14
C THR A 102 18.86 -4.53 -3.41
N VAL A 103 19.41 -5.67 -3.84
CA VAL A 103 18.62 -6.91 -3.96
C VAL A 103 18.16 -7.27 -2.56
N ALA A 104 16.85 -7.40 -2.37
CA ALA A 104 16.30 -7.86 -1.10
C ALA A 104 16.67 -9.34 -0.92
N ASN A 105 17.20 -9.69 0.25
CA ASN A 105 17.51 -11.06 0.58
C ASN A 105 16.19 -11.79 0.89
N SER A 106 15.90 -12.90 0.18
CA SER A 106 14.65 -13.65 0.39
C SER A 106 14.46 -14.07 1.85
N ALA A 107 15.54 -14.45 2.54
CA ALA A 107 15.48 -14.84 3.95
C ALA A 107 15.13 -13.66 4.88
N GLU A 108 15.49 -12.42 4.51
CA GLU A 108 15.09 -11.22 5.25
C GLU A 108 13.62 -10.86 4.99
N MET A 109 13.16 -11.05 3.76
CA MET A 109 11.76 -10.81 3.40
C MET A 109 10.81 -11.82 4.04
N GLU A 110 11.20 -13.09 4.15
CA GLU A 110 10.41 -14.15 4.81
C GLU A 110 10.13 -13.86 6.29
N VAL A 111 10.99 -13.08 6.95
CA VAL A 111 10.80 -12.69 8.36
C VAL A 111 10.22 -11.28 8.52
N ASP A 112 10.08 -10.53 7.43
CA ASP A 112 9.42 -9.23 7.43
C ASP A 112 7.90 -9.42 7.45
N ALA A 113 7.28 -9.03 8.57
CA ALA A 113 5.85 -9.20 8.77
C ALA A 113 5.01 -8.44 7.73
N ASN A 114 5.46 -7.26 7.27
CA ASN A 114 4.72 -6.50 6.26
C ASN A 114 4.81 -7.17 4.89
N TRP A 115 5.95 -7.77 4.54
CA TRP A 115 6.08 -8.53 3.30
C TRP A 115 5.16 -9.75 3.30
N VAL A 116 5.23 -10.60 4.33
CA VAL A 116 4.39 -11.80 4.42
C VAL A 116 2.91 -11.42 4.33
N THR A 117 2.51 -10.41 5.11
CA THR A 117 1.14 -9.92 5.12
C THR A 117 0.74 -9.31 3.78
N LEU A 118 1.64 -8.61 3.07
CA LEU A 118 1.37 -8.07 1.73
C LEU A 118 1.03 -9.18 0.73
N ILE A 119 1.82 -10.26 0.72
CA ILE A 119 1.63 -11.37 -0.21
C ILE A 119 0.32 -12.10 0.09
N ASP A 120 0.00 -12.33 1.36
CA ASP A 120 -1.29 -12.91 1.77
C ASP A 120 -2.48 -11.97 1.48
N ASN A 121 -2.31 -10.67 1.70
CA ASN A 121 -3.29 -9.63 1.38
C ASN A 121 -3.61 -9.62 -0.10
N MET A 122 -2.58 -9.70 -0.96
CA MET A 122 -2.75 -9.81 -2.40
C MET A 122 -3.69 -10.99 -2.70
N LEU A 123 -3.38 -12.22 -2.28
CA LEU A 123 -4.22 -13.39 -2.54
C LEU A 123 -5.69 -13.18 -2.12
N ARG A 124 -5.92 -12.64 -0.92
CA ARG A 124 -7.28 -12.33 -0.41
C ARG A 124 -8.01 -11.31 -1.28
N VAL A 125 -7.33 -10.26 -1.71
CA VAL A 125 -7.92 -9.26 -2.62
C VAL A 125 -8.26 -9.89 -3.97
N GLY A 126 -7.44 -10.82 -4.45
CA GLY A 126 -7.73 -11.61 -5.65
C GLY A 126 -9.06 -12.37 -5.50
N GLU A 127 -9.24 -13.07 -4.38
CA GLU A 127 -10.50 -13.76 -4.06
C GLU A 127 -11.71 -12.81 -4.02
N ASP A 128 -11.57 -11.65 -3.34
CA ASP A 128 -12.62 -10.63 -3.25
C ASP A 128 -13.02 -10.08 -4.64
N LEU A 129 -12.06 -9.97 -5.56
CA LEU A 129 -12.24 -9.42 -6.90
C LEU A 129 -12.50 -10.48 -7.98
N GLY A 130 -12.46 -11.77 -7.63
CA GLY A 130 -12.60 -12.87 -8.58
C GLY A 130 -11.43 -13.02 -9.55
N VAL A 131 -10.21 -12.67 -9.11
CA VAL A 131 -8.96 -12.81 -9.85
C VAL A 131 -8.08 -13.86 -9.15
N ASP A 132 -7.55 -14.82 -9.91
CA ASP A 132 -6.64 -15.82 -9.38
C ASP A 132 -5.21 -15.27 -9.34
N TRP A 133 -4.67 -15.08 -8.13
CA TRP A 133 -3.28 -14.69 -7.89
C TRP A 133 -2.48 -15.77 -7.16
N SER A 134 -2.91 -17.03 -7.28
CA SER A 134 -2.23 -18.16 -6.62
C SER A 134 -0.81 -18.38 -7.16
N GLU A 135 -0.57 -18.12 -8.45
CA GLU A 135 0.77 -18.21 -9.05
C GLU A 135 1.70 -17.13 -8.49
N GLU A 136 1.25 -15.87 -8.44
CA GLU A 136 2.02 -14.76 -7.89
C GLU A 136 2.28 -14.94 -6.40
N HIS A 137 1.28 -15.38 -5.63
CA HIS A 137 1.44 -15.69 -4.21
C HIS A 137 2.53 -16.76 -4.01
N ALA A 138 2.40 -17.91 -4.66
CA ALA A 138 3.38 -18.99 -4.56
C ALA A 138 4.78 -18.56 -5.02
N GLY A 139 4.85 -17.76 -6.10
CA GLY A 139 6.08 -17.21 -6.64
C GLY A 139 6.79 -16.29 -5.64
N PHE A 140 6.07 -15.33 -5.08
CA PHE A 140 6.64 -14.40 -4.09
C PHE A 140 7.03 -15.10 -2.78
N THR A 141 6.24 -16.07 -2.32
CA THR A 141 6.59 -16.85 -1.12
C THR A 141 7.85 -17.69 -1.35
N ALA A 142 8.03 -18.30 -2.54
CA ALA A 142 9.15 -19.19 -2.79
C ALA A 142 10.44 -18.46 -3.22
N GLU A 143 10.32 -17.35 -3.95
CA GLU A 143 11.44 -16.71 -4.65
C GLU A 143 11.63 -15.23 -4.27
N GLY A 144 10.72 -14.65 -3.50
CA GLY A 144 10.72 -13.23 -3.18
C GLY A 144 10.75 -12.38 -4.45
N CYS A 145 11.65 -11.40 -4.50
CA CYS A 145 11.77 -10.49 -5.63
C CYS A 145 12.18 -11.15 -6.95
N ALA A 146 12.87 -12.30 -6.93
CA ALA A 146 13.31 -12.97 -8.15
C ALA A 146 12.12 -13.41 -9.05
N PHE A 147 10.94 -13.61 -8.46
CA PHE A 147 9.70 -13.90 -9.19
C PHE A 147 9.35 -12.81 -10.22
N ILE A 148 9.64 -11.53 -9.92
CA ILE A 148 9.34 -10.40 -10.80
C ILE A 148 10.04 -10.55 -12.16
N LEU A 149 11.25 -11.09 -12.19
CA LEU A 149 12.05 -11.19 -13.41
C LEU A 149 11.46 -12.16 -14.44
N ARG A 150 10.62 -13.10 -14.02
CA ARG A 150 9.95 -14.07 -14.89
C ARG A 150 8.46 -13.77 -15.10
N SER A 151 7.88 -12.89 -14.31
CA SER A 151 6.49 -12.50 -14.43
C SER A 151 6.35 -11.44 -15.53
N GLU A 152 5.43 -11.62 -16.47
CA GLU A 152 5.14 -10.63 -17.53
C GLU A 152 4.28 -9.45 -17.03
N SER A 153 4.19 -9.28 -15.71
CA SER A 153 3.20 -8.44 -15.05
C SER A 153 3.72 -7.02 -14.78
N ASN A 154 2.77 -6.09 -14.69
CA ASN A 154 3.01 -4.68 -14.36
C ASN A 154 3.27 -4.44 -12.85
N LEU A 155 3.80 -5.43 -12.11
CA LEU A 155 3.96 -5.38 -10.65
C LEU A 155 4.89 -4.26 -10.17
N CYS A 156 5.81 -3.83 -11.03
CA CYS A 156 6.75 -2.74 -10.75
C CYS A 156 6.21 -1.35 -11.09
N THR A 157 5.07 -1.26 -11.77
CA THR A 157 4.45 0.02 -12.10
C THR A 157 3.25 0.22 -11.21
N GLY A 158 3.31 1.23 -10.33
CA GLY A 158 2.13 1.64 -9.58
C GLY A 158 1.04 2.09 -10.56
N SER A 159 -0.07 1.36 -10.62
CA SER A 159 -1.25 1.75 -11.39
C SER A 159 -1.98 2.93 -10.75
N GLY A 160 -1.59 3.30 -9.53
CA GLY A 160 -2.33 4.17 -8.66
C GLY A 160 -3.46 3.46 -7.93
N GLU A 161 -3.76 2.19 -8.26
CA GLU A 161 -4.79 1.38 -7.60
C GLU A 161 -4.20 0.28 -6.70
N PHE A 162 -3.08 -0.28 -7.14
CA PHE A 162 -2.35 -1.33 -6.44
C PHE A 162 -0.96 -0.84 -6.03
N LEU A 163 -0.44 -1.41 -4.94
CA LEU A 163 0.91 -1.17 -4.46
C LEU A 163 1.93 -1.57 -5.55
N SER A 164 2.93 -0.70 -5.76
CA SER A 164 4.08 -1.03 -6.59
C SER A 164 5.07 -1.89 -5.80
N PHE A 165 5.47 -3.03 -6.35
CA PHE A 165 6.53 -3.86 -5.78
C PHE A 165 7.91 -3.21 -5.90
N SER A 166 8.07 -2.09 -6.62
CA SER A 166 9.36 -1.40 -6.74
C SER A 166 9.94 -0.90 -5.41
N ARG A 167 9.10 -0.75 -4.37
CA ARG A 167 9.53 -0.37 -3.02
C ARG A 167 10.10 -1.56 -2.23
N TRP A 168 9.64 -2.76 -2.53
CA TRP A 168 10.11 -4.02 -1.94
C TRP A 168 11.26 -4.64 -2.74
N CYS A 169 11.15 -4.60 -4.06
CA CYS A 169 12.03 -5.24 -5.03
C CYS A 169 12.63 -4.22 -5.99
N PRO A 170 13.40 -3.23 -5.49
CA PRO A 170 13.85 -2.11 -6.31
C PRO A 170 14.71 -2.59 -7.48
N VAL A 171 15.63 -3.53 -7.26
CA VAL A 171 16.59 -3.98 -8.29
C VAL A 171 15.89 -4.74 -9.41
N GLU A 172 15.00 -5.66 -9.08
CA GLU A 172 14.22 -6.43 -10.06
C GLU A 172 13.25 -5.51 -10.82
N CYS A 173 12.74 -4.46 -10.15
CA CYS A 173 11.98 -3.39 -10.78
C CYS A 173 12.84 -2.32 -11.48
N GLY A 174 14.14 -2.58 -11.69
CA GLY A 174 15.00 -1.78 -12.55
C GLY A 174 15.87 -0.75 -11.85
N CYS A 175 15.81 -0.62 -10.51
CA CYS A 175 16.73 0.21 -9.76
C CYS A 175 18.17 -0.27 -9.96
N ARG A 176 19.08 0.68 -10.23
CA ARG A 176 20.51 0.42 -10.42
C ARG A 176 21.29 1.53 -9.72
N ALA A 177 22.14 1.16 -8.78
CA ALA A 177 23.11 2.05 -8.15
C ALA A 177 24.50 1.88 -8.78
N PRO A 178 25.21 2.96 -9.17
CA PRO A 178 24.74 4.34 -9.28
C PRO A 178 23.82 4.54 -10.50
N HIS A 179 22.91 5.52 -10.44
CA HIS A 179 22.04 5.85 -11.58
C HIS A 179 22.88 6.03 -12.84
N PRO A 180 22.69 5.22 -13.90
CA PRO A 180 23.39 5.44 -15.14
C PRO A 180 22.95 6.79 -15.69
N ALA A 181 23.88 7.73 -15.86
CA ALA A 181 23.63 9.11 -16.28
C ALA A 181 22.89 9.28 -17.63
N ARG A 182 22.49 8.19 -18.30
CA ARG A 182 21.93 8.14 -19.66
C ARG A 182 20.94 6.99 -19.90
N ALA A 183 20.29 6.41 -18.88
CA ALA A 183 19.21 5.45 -19.17
C ALA A 183 17.94 6.20 -19.60
N VAL A 184 17.70 6.21 -20.92
CA VAL A 184 16.64 7.00 -21.59
C VAL A 184 15.22 6.52 -21.24
N ASP A 185 15.08 5.31 -20.69
CA ASP A 185 13.81 4.70 -20.28
C ASP A 185 13.72 4.43 -18.77
N PHE A 186 14.63 5.00 -18.00
CA PHE A 186 14.62 4.85 -16.55
C PHE A 186 13.60 5.84 -15.96
N ASN A 187 12.58 5.33 -15.28
CA ASN A 187 11.69 6.19 -14.50
C ASN A 187 12.30 6.43 -13.11
N PRO A 188 12.94 7.58 -12.85
CA PRO A 188 13.56 7.87 -11.56
C PRO A 188 12.55 7.84 -10.41
N SER A 189 11.24 7.99 -10.67
CA SER A 189 10.22 7.90 -9.62
C SER A 189 10.09 6.50 -9.00
N LEU A 190 10.58 5.46 -9.67
CA LEU A 190 10.52 4.07 -9.18
C LEU A 190 11.64 3.73 -8.20
N CYS A 191 12.69 4.55 -8.15
CA CYS A 191 13.85 4.31 -7.32
C CYS A 191 13.84 5.23 -6.10
N PRO A 192 14.32 4.74 -4.94
CA PRO A 192 14.64 5.61 -3.82
C PRO A 192 15.70 6.64 -4.24
N PRO A 193 15.71 7.85 -3.67
CA PRO A 193 16.82 8.78 -3.84
C PRO A 193 18.10 8.13 -3.29
N GLY A 194 19.18 8.15 -4.09
CA GLY A 194 20.47 7.56 -3.76
C GLY A 194 21.45 8.51 -3.07
#